data_AF-W1W734-F1
#
_entry.id   AF-W1W734-F1
#
_cell.length_a   1.000
_cell.length_b   1.000
_cell.length_c   1.000
_cell.angle_alpha   90.00
_cell.angle_beta   90.00
_cell.angle_gamma   90.00
#
_symmetry.space_group_name_H-M   'P 1'
#
loop_
_entity.id
_entity.type
_entity.pdbx_description
1 polymer ?
#
loop_
_entity_poly.entity_id
_entity_poly.type
_entity_poly.pdbx_seq_one_letter_code
_entity_poly.pdbx_strand_id
1 'polypeptide(L)'
;QGIHKLIRKHDLPGLMLRAFDTLPEMIMTPHQAWQRQIKGEVETIALEQLVGRVSANMILPYPPGVPLLMPGEMLTKESRTVLDFLLMLCSVGQHYPGFETDIHGAKQDEDGVYRVRVLKMAG
;
A
#
# COMPACT_ATOMS: atom_id res chain seq x y z
N GLN A 1 -10.13 -22.15 13.65
CA GLN A 1 -9.76 -22.50 12.25
C GLN A 1 -10.13 -21.42 11.20
N GLY A 2 -10.98 -20.44 11.51
CA GLY A 2 -11.43 -19.43 10.53
C GLY A 2 -10.31 -18.63 9.85
N ILE A 3 -9.45 -17.99 10.65
CA ILE A 3 -8.30 -17.21 10.15
C ILE A 3 -7.37 -18.05 9.28
N HIS A 4 -7.05 -19.29 9.69
CA HIS A 4 -6.20 -20.18 8.89
C HIS A 4 -6.82 -20.51 7.51
N LYS A 5 -8.15 -20.72 7.44
CA LYS A 5 -8.84 -20.93 6.16
C LYS A 5 -8.79 -19.69 5.28
N LEU A 6 -8.90 -18.50 5.88
CA LEU A 6 -8.80 -17.22 5.19
C LEU A 6 -7.39 -17.02 4.59
N ILE A 7 -6.34 -17.25 5.40
CA ILE A 7 -4.94 -17.22 4.97
C ILE A 7 -4.71 -18.15 3.78
N ARG A 8 -5.24 -19.39 3.85
CA ARG A 8 -5.14 -20.37 2.76
C ARG A 8 -5.94 -19.97 1.52
N LYS A 9 -7.16 -19.44 1.71
CA LYS A 9 -8.03 -18.99 0.61
C LYS A 9 -7.37 -17.90 -0.23
N HIS A 10 -6.63 -17.00 0.42
CA HIS A 10 -5.98 -15.87 -0.23
C HIS A 10 -4.52 -16.12 -0.64
N ASP A 11 -3.95 -17.30 -0.39
CA ASP A 11 -2.51 -17.58 -0.63
C ASP A 11 -1.61 -16.48 -0.06
N LEU A 12 -1.87 -16.06 1.20
CA LEU A 12 -1.17 -14.92 1.81
C LEU A 12 0.37 -15.05 1.74
N PRO A 13 0.99 -16.21 2.05
CA PRO A 13 2.43 -16.35 1.94
C PRO A 13 2.95 -16.20 0.51
N GLY A 14 2.24 -16.76 -0.48
CA GLY A 14 2.62 -16.65 -1.89
C GLY A 14 2.47 -15.23 -2.43
N LEU A 15 1.40 -14.52 -2.05
CA LEU A 15 1.22 -13.10 -2.38
C LEU A 15 2.30 -12.23 -1.73
N MET A 16 2.60 -12.46 -0.45
CA MET A 16 3.65 -11.73 0.25
C MET A 16 5.00 -11.91 -0.47
N LEU A 17 5.38 -13.15 -0.81
CA LEU A 17 6.62 -13.40 -1.55
C LEU A 17 6.66 -12.62 -2.88
N ARG A 18 5.60 -12.70 -3.68
CA ARG A 18 5.50 -11.99 -4.97
C ARG A 18 5.48 -10.47 -4.84
N ALA A 19 4.95 -9.94 -3.74
CA ALA A 19 4.91 -8.50 -3.49
C ALA A 19 6.30 -7.93 -3.19
N PHE A 20 7.16 -8.68 -2.49
CA PHE A 20 8.51 -8.23 -2.15
C PHE A 20 9.58 -8.60 -3.20
N ASP A 21 9.25 -9.43 -4.18
CA ASP A 21 10.18 -9.87 -5.24
C ASP A 21 10.30 -8.84 -6.39
N THR A 22 9.28 -8.00 -6.58
CA THR A 22 9.29 -6.94 -7.61
C THR A 22 9.29 -5.57 -6.95
N LEU A 23 10.37 -4.82 -7.14
CA LEU A 23 10.49 -3.47 -6.60
C LEU A 23 9.61 -2.49 -7.39
N PRO A 24 8.95 -1.55 -6.70
CA PRO A 24 8.36 -0.37 -7.31
C PRO A 24 9.40 0.47 -8.09
N GLU A 25 8.93 1.30 -9.02
CA GLU A 25 9.80 2.19 -9.78
C GLU A 25 10.10 3.47 -8.98
N MET A 26 11.38 3.77 -8.77
CA MET A 26 11.80 5.02 -8.12
C MET A 26 11.75 6.20 -9.10
N ILE A 27 10.66 6.97 -9.06
CA ILE A 27 10.45 8.15 -9.91
C ILE A 27 11.26 9.36 -9.41
N MET A 28 11.44 9.46 -8.10
CA MET A 28 12.29 10.47 -7.48
C MET A 28 12.80 9.97 -6.13
N THR A 29 13.82 10.65 -5.61
CA THR A 29 14.33 10.32 -4.28
C THR A 29 13.29 10.61 -3.19
N PRO A 30 13.34 9.90 -2.05
CA PRO A 30 12.48 10.20 -0.90
C PRO A 30 12.62 11.65 -0.41
N HIS A 31 13.81 12.24 -0.54
CA HIS A 31 14.03 13.66 -0.24
C HIS A 31 13.18 14.56 -1.16
N GLN A 32 13.19 14.34 -2.47
CA GLN A 32 12.40 15.13 -3.43
C GLN A 32 10.89 14.96 -3.18
N ALA A 33 10.44 13.73 -2.92
CA ALA A 33 9.05 13.47 -2.56
C ALA A 33 8.64 14.24 -1.29
N TRP A 34 9.50 14.23 -0.26
CA TRP A 34 9.28 15.00 0.95
C TRP A 34 9.20 16.52 0.71
N GLN A 35 10.10 17.07 -0.12
CA GLN A 35 10.07 18.49 -0.50
C GLN A 35 8.76 18.89 -1.18
N ARG A 36 8.18 18.02 -2.00
CA ARG A 36 6.87 18.24 -2.63
C ARG A 36 5.73 18.13 -1.62
N GLN A 37 5.83 17.18 -0.70
CA GLN A 37 4.83 16.99 0.36
C GLN A 37 4.72 18.21 1.30
N ILE A 38 5.83 18.81 1.72
CA ILE A 38 5.81 20.01 2.58
C ILE A 38 5.28 21.26 1.86
N LYS A 39 5.31 21.27 0.53
CA LYS A 39 4.68 22.31 -0.32
C LYS A 39 3.18 22.10 -0.54
N GLY A 40 2.61 21.02 0.00
CA GLY A 40 1.20 20.69 -0.19
C GLY A 40 0.87 20.11 -1.58
N GLU A 41 1.88 19.65 -2.33
CA GLU A 41 1.72 19.03 -3.66
C GLU A 41 1.28 17.57 -3.57
N VAL A 42 0.27 17.31 -2.74
CA VAL A 42 -0.19 15.98 -2.36
C VAL A 42 -1.70 15.92 -2.38
N GLU A 43 -2.22 14.75 -2.68
CA GLU A 43 -3.63 14.43 -2.62
C GLU A 43 -3.83 13.07 -1.97
N THR A 44 -5.06 12.80 -1.53
CA THR A 44 -5.45 11.54 -0.91
C THR A 44 -6.32 10.78 -1.88
N ILE A 45 -5.96 9.55 -2.18
CA ILE A 45 -6.69 8.67 -3.10
C ILE A 45 -7.07 7.37 -2.42
N ALA A 46 -8.00 6.62 -3.01
CA ALA A 46 -8.25 5.24 -2.61
C ALA A 46 -7.02 4.38 -2.91
N LEU A 47 -6.71 3.43 -2.03
CA LEU A 47 -5.58 2.51 -2.18
C LEU A 47 -5.63 1.75 -3.52
N GLU A 48 -6.82 1.38 -3.97
CA GLU A 48 -7.06 0.71 -5.25
C GLU A 48 -6.57 1.52 -6.47
N GLN A 49 -6.42 2.84 -6.33
CA GLN A 49 -5.98 3.76 -7.38
C GLN A 49 -4.47 4.03 -7.36
N LEU A 50 -3.70 3.31 -6.54
CA LEU A 50 -2.27 3.59 -6.31
C LEU A 50 -1.37 3.30 -7.52
N VAL A 51 -1.77 2.41 -8.43
CA VAL A 51 -1.00 2.12 -9.66
C VAL A 51 -0.88 3.37 -10.51
N GLY A 52 0.34 3.69 -10.95
CA GLY A 52 0.65 4.89 -11.73
C GLY A 52 0.70 6.19 -10.91
N ARG A 53 0.64 6.10 -9.58
CA ARG A 53 0.71 7.24 -8.67
C ARG A 53 2.00 7.19 -7.85
N VAL A 54 2.66 8.34 -7.68
CA VAL A 54 3.88 8.45 -6.87
C VAL A 54 3.50 8.59 -5.41
N SER A 55 3.96 7.66 -4.57
CA SER A 55 3.67 7.70 -3.14
C SER A 55 4.32 8.91 -2.47
N ALA A 56 3.55 9.59 -1.62
CA ALA A 56 4.08 10.70 -0.81
C ALA A 56 4.65 10.19 0.53
N ASN A 57 4.09 9.09 1.04
CA ASN A 57 4.49 8.48 2.31
C ASN A 57 5.08 7.08 2.08
N MET A 58 5.77 6.55 3.08
CA MET A 58 6.13 5.14 3.13
C MET A 58 4.88 4.29 3.40
N ILE A 59 4.73 3.17 2.68
CA ILE A 59 3.72 2.14 2.96
C ILE A 59 4.43 0.94 3.59
N LEU A 60 4.02 0.59 4.79
CA LEU A 60 4.62 -0.43 5.63
C LEU A 60 3.52 -1.34 6.21
N PRO A 61 3.25 -2.50 5.58
CA PRO A 61 2.23 -3.44 6.03
C PRO A 61 2.72 -4.38 7.13
N TYR A 62 1.83 -4.74 8.05
CA TYR A 62 2.00 -5.84 9.00
C TYR A 62 1.00 -6.95 8.71
N PRO A 63 1.46 -8.19 8.42
CA PRO A 63 2.85 -8.61 8.19
C PRO A 63 3.43 -8.13 6.83
N PRO A 64 4.76 -8.19 6.60
CA PRO A 64 5.79 -8.67 7.53
C PRO A 64 6.44 -7.57 8.39
N GLY A 65 6.04 -6.31 8.26
CA GLY A 65 6.65 -5.20 8.99
C GLY A 65 7.95 -4.68 8.37
N VAL A 66 8.08 -4.77 7.04
CA VAL A 66 9.17 -4.14 6.27
C VAL A 66 8.61 -3.21 5.20
N PRO A 67 9.31 -2.12 4.84
CA PRO A 67 8.80 -1.15 3.86
C PRO A 67 8.52 -1.81 2.52
N LEU A 68 7.32 -1.57 1.99
CA LEU A 68 6.86 -2.13 0.71
C LEU A 68 6.82 -1.07 -0.40
N LEU A 69 6.65 0.21 -0.03
CA LEU A 69 6.72 1.35 -0.94
C LEU A 69 7.33 2.54 -0.22
N MET A 70 8.31 3.18 -0.83
CA MET A 70 8.98 4.37 -0.31
C MET A 70 8.37 5.67 -0.87
N PRO A 71 8.50 6.81 -0.18
CA PRO A 71 8.19 8.11 -0.76
C PRO A 71 8.99 8.32 -2.06
N GLY A 72 8.31 8.76 -3.13
CA GLY A 72 8.93 8.96 -4.44
C GLY A 72 8.93 7.74 -5.36
N GLU A 73 8.51 6.58 -4.86
CA GLU A 73 8.28 5.38 -5.68
C GLU A 73 6.84 5.34 -6.23
N MET A 74 6.68 4.62 -7.35
CA MET A 74 5.42 4.42 -8.04
C MET A 74 5.20 2.93 -8.30
N LEU A 75 3.97 2.46 -8.05
CA LEU A 75 3.57 1.13 -8.49
C LEU A 75 3.27 1.14 -9.98
N THR A 76 3.94 0.28 -10.74
CA THR A 76 3.70 0.09 -12.17
C THR A 76 2.76 -1.09 -12.39
N LYS A 77 2.54 -1.47 -13.66
CA LYS A 77 1.76 -2.68 -13.98
C LYS A 77 2.53 -3.94 -13.59
N GLU A 78 3.86 -3.89 -13.67
CA GLU A 78 4.78 -4.97 -13.36
C GLU A 78 4.82 -5.22 -11.84
N SER A 79 4.79 -4.16 -11.02
CA SER A 79 4.76 -4.26 -9.56
C SER A 79 3.33 -4.32 -8.98
N ARG A 80 2.32 -4.70 -9.78
CA ARG A 80 0.91 -4.71 -9.33
C ARG A 80 0.65 -5.71 -8.19
N THR A 81 1.46 -6.75 -8.08
CA THR A 81 1.41 -7.73 -6.97
C THR A 81 1.52 -7.07 -5.60
N VAL A 82 2.23 -5.94 -5.50
CA VAL A 82 2.30 -5.11 -4.29
C VAL A 82 0.92 -4.60 -3.88
N LEU A 83 0.15 -4.06 -4.83
CA LEU A 83 -1.21 -3.57 -4.57
C LEU A 83 -2.13 -4.74 -4.20
N ASP A 84 -2.04 -5.85 -4.93
CA ASP A 84 -2.88 -7.04 -4.68
C ASP A 84 -2.66 -7.58 -3.24
N PHE A 85 -1.42 -7.55 -2.75
CA PHE A 85 -1.10 -7.92 -1.37
C PHE A 85 -1.73 -6.97 -0.35
N LEU A 86 -1.62 -5.65 -0.57
CA LEU A 86 -2.21 -4.65 0.33
C LEU A 86 -3.74 -4.76 0.38
N LEU A 87 -4.41 -4.90 -0.77
CA LEU A 87 -5.86 -5.07 -0.85
C LEU A 87 -6.32 -6.38 -0.18
N MET A 88 -5.55 -7.45 -0.33
CA MET A 88 -5.80 -8.70 0.36
C MET A 88 -5.71 -8.53 1.88
N LEU A 89 -4.69 -7.84 2.38
CA LEU A 89 -4.57 -7.54 3.81
C LEU A 89 -5.79 -6.76 4.31
N CYS A 90 -6.22 -5.73 3.60
CA CYS A 90 -7.43 -4.94 3.93
C CYS A 90 -8.69 -5.82 3.97
N SER A 91 -8.85 -6.72 2.99
CA SER A 91 -9.98 -7.66 2.97
C SER A 91 -9.94 -8.61 4.16
N VAL A 92 -8.78 -9.13 4.53
CA VAL A 92 -8.61 -10.06 5.65
C VAL A 92 -8.99 -9.42 6.98
N GLY A 93 -8.52 -8.20 7.26
CA GLY A 93 -8.76 -7.55 8.55
C GLY A 93 -10.20 -7.12 8.78
N GLN A 94 -11.03 -7.04 7.73
CA GLN A 94 -12.46 -6.77 7.87
C GLN A 94 -13.27 -7.98 8.40
N HIS A 95 -12.72 -9.19 8.38
CA HIS A 95 -13.48 -10.41 8.71
C HIS A 95 -13.54 -10.74 10.20
N TYR A 96 -12.55 -10.32 10.99
CA TYR A 96 -12.42 -10.72 12.40
C TYR A 96 -12.05 -9.51 13.27
N PRO A 97 -12.96 -9.04 14.15
CA PRO A 97 -12.62 -8.04 15.16
C PRO A 97 -11.45 -8.48 16.03
N GLY A 98 -10.51 -7.58 16.29
CA GLY A 98 -9.24 -7.86 16.99
C GLY A 98 -8.12 -8.40 16.09
N PHE A 99 -8.37 -8.54 14.78
CA PHE A 99 -7.38 -8.92 13.77
C PHE A 99 -7.40 -7.93 12.59
N GLU A 100 -7.62 -6.65 12.90
CA GLU A 100 -7.68 -5.59 11.92
C GLU A 100 -6.35 -5.45 11.16
N THR A 101 -6.46 -4.99 9.92
CA THR A 101 -5.30 -4.74 9.06
C THR A 101 -4.52 -3.53 9.55
N ASP A 102 -3.22 -3.71 9.78
CA ASP A 102 -2.32 -2.62 10.11
C ASP A 102 -1.36 -2.32 8.95
N ILE A 103 -1.60 -1.21 8.25
CA ILE A 103 -0.76 -0.71 7.17
C ILE A 103 -0.39 0.73 7.50
N HIS A 104 0.83 0.92 8.00
CA HIS A 104 1.38 2.26 8.18
C HIS A 104 1.49 2.96 6.82
N GLY A 105 0.98 4.19 6.74
CA GLY A 105 0.92 4.97 5.50
C GLY A 105 -0.42 4.90 4.77
N ALA A 106 -1.29 3.94 5.13
CA ALA A 106 -2.68 3.90 4.73
C ALA A 106 -3.58 4.23 5.94
N LYS A 107 -4.73 4.84 5.69
CA LYS A 107 -5.76 5.09 6.72
C LYS A 107 -7.11 4.67 6.19
N GLN A 108 -7.88 3.96 6.99
CA GLN A 108 -9.26 3.65 6.68
C GLN A 108 -10.14 4.89 6.97
N ASP A 109 -11.06 5.22 6.07
CA ASP A 109 -12.08 6.24 6.28
C ASP A 109 -13.36 5.65 6.91
N GLU A 110 -14.37 6.50 7.12
CA GLU A 110 -15.66 6.14 7.73
C GLU A 110 -16.44 5.11 6.89
N ASP A 111 -16.22 5.06 5.57
CA ASP A 111 -16.85 4.12 4.65
C ASP A 111 -16.10 2.78 4.58
N GLY A 112 -15.01 2.63 5.34
CA GLY A 112 -14.18 1.43 5.36
C GLY A 112 -13.15 1.36 4.23
N VAL A 113 -12.98 2.42 3.44
CA VAL A 113 -12.03 2.48 2.31
C VAL A 113 -10.66 2.91 2.81
N TYR A 114 -9.64 2.12 2.47
CA TYR A 114 -8.26 2.48 2.75
C TYR A 114 -7.78 3.55 1.77
N ARG A 115 -7.26 4.66 2.32
CA ARG A 115 -6.74 5.79 1.56
C ARG A 115 -5.27 6.02 1.84
N VAL A 116 -4.57 6.48 0.82
CA VAL A 116 -3.12 6.77 0.83
C VAL A 116 -2.85 8.15 0.28
N ARG A 117 -1.73 8.76 0.70
CA ARG A 117 -1.28 10.05 0.18
C ARG A 117 -0.29 9.86 -0.96
N VAL A 118 -0.57 10.51 -2.07
CA VAL A 118 0.26 10.50 -3.28
C VAL A 118 0.61 11.92 -3.68
N LEU A 119 1.67 12.08 -4.46
CA LEU A 119 2.01 13.37 -5.06
C LEU A 119 0.99 13.72 -6.15
N LYS A 120 0.65 15.00 -6.26
CA LYS A 120 -0.13 15.52 -7.39
C LYS A 120 0.70 15.37 -8.67
N MET A 121 0.09 14.89 -9.74
CA MET A 121 0.74 14.90 -11.05
C MET A 121 0.79 16.35 -11.54
N ALA A 122 1.93 16.78 -12.09
CA ALA A 122 1.97 18.06 -12.78
C ALA A 122 1.05 17.96 -14.00
N GLY A 123 0.04 18.82 -14.07
CA GLY A 123 -0.84 18.95 -15.24
C GLY A 123 -0.13 19.62 -16.40
#